data_AF-A0A4Y9F1F3-F1
#
_entry.id   AF-A0A4Y9F1F3-F1
#
_cell.length_a   1.000
_cell.length_b   1.000
_cell.length_c   1.000
_cell.angle_alpha   90.00
_cell.angle_beta   90.00
_cell.angle_gamma   90.00
#
_symmetry.space_group_name_H-M   'P 1'
#
loop_
_entity.id
_entity.type
_entity.pdbx_description
1 polymer ?
#
loop_
_entity_poly.entity_id
_entity_poly.type
_entity_poly.pdbx_seq_one_letter_code
_entity_poly.pdbx_strand_id
1 'polypeptide(L)'
;MEVTEATSYGGVVYSSIFARERYLGEGTILQRDVSAMPLDERSEETAATVAALAPFRPNGAFGSSTSLNTSSFGTQPIHAYLVDSSITGHGTRRFEQAVAIGTDKAEYDQYLNGDIPAEPWMVPAQNGDRGLAIYDVSTGIMREYFMTVSVSADRPEVWKGTGGYSIVRPGLTHLAEDNYALQQRRGLSNIAGMHNSFGFIGIQEALVKRIDHALCVTASALRMHDDSGSPYISWPSRGSDGKLENYLPGGSKYAQGQVWGGSTVTPTHGQWGRVDPELDPMYNPKTGKPFPEFTRVLIEAAKKYGLVFTDTNLWTHAFNAEQGRTFAHFYGEDPWKRGGIIERSYIDKYGNNGFDVSDFPWASVQWAPVDWGRPSPDMNLRPGQLAPWEREA
;
A
#
# COMPACT_ATOMS: atom_id res chain seq x y z
N MET A 1 -6.93 -27.02 8.39
CA MET A 1 -6.45 -26.80 9.75
C MET A 1 -7.12 -25.52 10.21
N GLU A 2 -8.27 -25.65 10.88
CA GLU A 2 -9.01 -24.49 11.39
C GLU A 2 -8.17 -23.87 12.51
N VAL A 3 -7.76 -22.62 12.31
CA VAL A 3 -7.09 -21.80 13.32
C VAL A 3 -8.18 -20.99 13.98
N THR A 4 -8.90 -21.62 14.91
CA THR A 4 -9.85 -20.94 15.80
C THR A 4 -9.16 -20.70 17.14
N GLU A 5 -9.24 -19.45 17.62
CA GLU A 5 -8.61 -18.86 18.80
C GLU A 5 -7.22 -18.23 18.57
N ALA A 6 -7.22 -16.90 18.49
CA ALA A 6 -6.04 -16.04 18.53
C ALA A 6 -5.31 -16.23 19.88
N THR A 7 -4.40 -17.21 19.93
CA THR A 7 -3.50 -17.42 21.06
C THR A 7 -2.30 -16.49 20.87
N SER A 8 -2.30 -15.38 21.58
CA SER A 8 -1.17 -14.46 21.64
C SER A 8 0.00 -15.12 22.38
N TYR A 9 1.06 -15.47 21.66
CA TYR A 9 2.35 -15.83 22.25
C TYR A 9 3.22 -14.56 22.25
N GLY A 10 3.59 -14.07 23.44
CA GLY A 10 4.50 -12.92 23.59
C GLY A 10 3.92 -11.59 23.12
N GLY A 11 2.66 -11.27 23.45
CA GLY A 11 2.04 -9.97 23.16
C GLY A 11 1.78 -9.64 21.68
N VAL A 12 2.07 -10.58 20.77
CA VAL A 12 1.75 -10.48 19.34
C VAL A 12 0.41 -11.14 19.07
N VAL A 13 -0.46 -10.44 18.34
CA VAL A 13 -1.74 -11.01 17.90
C VAL A 13 -1.47 -11.91 16.71
N TYR A 14 -1.75 -13.19 16.86
CA TYR A 14 -1.47 -14.21 15.85
C TYR A 14 -2.23 -14.03 14.55
N SER A 15 -3.45 -13.49 14.62
CA SER A 15 -4.27 -13.26 13.44
C SER A 15 -3.65 -12.15 12.58
N SER A 16 -3.28 -12.51 11.35
CA SER A 16 -2.98 -11.56 10.28
C SER A 16 -4.06 -10.47 10.21
N ILE A 17 -3.69 -9.25 9.82
CA ILE A 17 -4.65 -8.18 9.56
C ILE A 17 -5.64 -8.55 8.43
N PHE A 18 -5.29 -9.56 7.63
CA PHE A 18 -6.06 -10.14 6.53
C PHE A 18 -6.78 -11.44 6.91
N ALA A 19 -6.86 -11.78 8.19
CA ALA A 19 -7.52 -13.01 8.61
C ALA A 19 -8.96 -13.03 8.11
N ARG A 20 -9.37 -14.09 7.40
CA ARG A 20 -10.68 -14.12 6.71
C ARG A 20 -11.87 -13.96 7.66
N GLU A 21 -11.76 -14.48 8.88
CA GLU A 21 -12.81 -14.35 9.90
C GLU A 21 -12.89 -12.95 10.50
N ARG A 22 -11.86 -12.11 10.29
CA ARG A 22 -11.77 -10.75 10.80
C ARG A 22 -10.71 -9.95 10.04
N TYR A 23 -11.02 -9.54 8.81
CA TYR A 23 -10.19 -8.58 8.08
C TYR A 23 -10.31 -7.24 8.81
N LEU A 24 -9.20 -6.69 9.30
CA LEU A 24 -9.26 -5.48 10.13
C LEU A 24 -9.75 -4.25 9.35
N GLY A 25 -9.55 -4.23 8.02
CA GLY A 25 -10.05 -3.17 7.16
C GLY A 25 -11.49 -3.37 6.68
N GLU A 26 -12.25 -4.29 7.29
CA GLU A 26 -13.64 -4.58 6.90
C GLU A 26 -14.49 -3.30 6.91
N GLY A 27 -15.29 -3.11 5.86
CA GLY A 27 -16.16 -1.95 5.67
C GLY A 27 -15.46 -0.62 5.37
N THR A 28 -14.13 -0.57 5.35
CA THR A 28 -13.39 0.64 4.96
C THR A 28 -13.49 0.89 3.45
N ILE A 29 -12.90 1.98 2.99
CA ILE A 29 -12.78 2.34 1.56
C ILE A 29 -12.24 1.20 0.69
N LEU A 30 -11.42 0.30 1.24
CA LEU A 30 -10.86 -0.84 0.51
C LEU A 30 -11.89 -1.94 0.22
N GLN A 31 -13.07 -1.91 0.85
CA GLN A 31 -14.19 -2.78 0.52
C GLN A 31 -15.36 -2.06 -0.15
N ARG A 32 -15.13 -0.83 -0.64
CA ARG A 32 -16.18 -0.10 -1.37
C ARG A 32 -16.60 -0.90 -2.61
N ASP A 33 -17.89 -0.79 -2.95
CA ASP A 33 -18.39 -1.35 -4.20
C ASP A 33 -17.93 -0.50 -5.39
N VAL A 34 -17.19 -1.12 -6.31
CA VAL A 34 -16.75 -0.47 -7.55
C VAL A 34 -17.61 -0.82 -8.75
N SER A 35 -18.69 -1.60 -8.61
CA SER A 35 -19.57 -2.00 -9.72
C SER A 35 -20.23 -0.81 -10.43
N ALA A 36 -20.56 0.24 -9.67
CA ALA A 36 -21.11 1.49 -10.17
C ALA A 36 -20.07 2.62 -10.29
N MET A 37 -18.77 2.30 -10.27
CA MET A 37 -17.70 3.29 -10.43
C MET A 37 -17.87 4.06 -11.75
N PRO A 38 -17.97 5.41 -11.72
CA PRO A 38 -17.98 6.21 -12.93
C PRO A 38 -16.61 6.12 -13.62
N LEU A 39 -16.60 6.25 -14.94
CA LEU A 39 -15.37 6.25 -15.71
C LEU A 39 -14.91 7.69 -15.95
N ASP A 40 -13.61 7.92 -15.74
CA ASP A 40 -12.95 9.13 -16.24
C ASP A 40 -13.09 9.17 -17.77
N GLU A 41 -13.32 10.35 -18.33
CA GLU A 41 -13.48 10.54 -19.78
C GLU A 41 -12.25 10.05 -20.57
N ARG A 42 -11.07 10.04 -19.95
CA ARG A 42 -9.81 9.57 -20.52
C ARG A 42 -9.38 8.21 -19.95
N SER A 43 -10.31 7.43 -19.41
CA SER A 43 -10.02 6.12 -18.82
C SER A 43 -9.25 5.21 -19.77
N GLU A 44 -9.67 5.09 -21.03
CA GLU A 44 -9.01 4.23 -22.03
C GLU A 44 -7.57 4.67 -22.31
N GLU A 45 -7.37 5.98 -22.54
CA GLU A 45 -6.06 6.55 -22.82
C GLU A 45 -5.12 6.44 -21.59
N THR A 46 -5.68 6.58 -20.39
CA THR A 46 -4.96 6.38 -19.12
C THR A 46 -4.53 4.92 -18.96
N ALA A 47 -5.41 3.96 -19.28
CA ALA A 47 -5.10 2.53 -19.23
C ALA A 47 -3.97 2.16 -20.20
N ALA A 48 -4.05 2.64 -21.44
CA ALA A 48 -3.01 2.46 -22.45
C ALA A 48 -1.67 3.04 -21.96
N THR A 49 -1.71 4.23 -21.35
CA THR A 49 -0.51 4.90 -20.85
C THR A 49 0.10 4.16 -19.67
N VAL A 50 -0.70 3.75 -18.68
CA VAL A 50 -0.25 2.95 -17.52
C VAL A 50 0.35 1.62 -17.98
N ALA A 51 -0.27 0.95 -18.97
CA ALA A 51 0.25 -0.29 -19.52
C ALA A 51 1.61 -0.13 -20.22
N ALA A 52 1.86 1.03 -20.85
CA ALA A 52 3.12 1.36 -21.49
C ALA A 52 4.17 1.98 -20.54
N LEU A 53 3.76 2.36 -19.32
CA LEU A 53 4.56 3.24 -18.47
C LEU A 53 5.74 2.51 -17.81
N ALA A 54 6.94 2.82 -18.28
CA ALA A 54 8.20 2.37 -17.69
C ALA A 54 9.30 3.44 -17.84
N PRO A 55 9.38 4.41 -16.90
CA PRO A 55 10.18 5.63 -17.08
C PRO A 55 11.69 5.41 -17.28
N PHE A 56 12.25 4.33 -16.74
CA PHE A 56 13.70 4.08 -16.75
C PHE A 56 14.16 2.89 -17.59
N ARG A 57 13.26 1.97 -17.94
CA ARG A 57 13.60 0.79 -18.74
C ARG A 57 12.44 0.46 -19.67
N PRO A 58 12.65 0.36 -20.99
CA PRO A 58 11.61 -0.15 -21.90
C PRO A 58 11.08 -1.49 -21.39
N ASN A 59 9.76 -1.63 -21.25
CA ASN A 59 9.06 -2.81 -20.71
C ASN A 59 9.22 -3.06 -19.20
N GLY A 60 9.62 -2.06 -18.41
CA GLY A 60 9.74 -2.16 -16.96
C GLY A 60 11.09 -2.69 -16.48
N ALA A 61 11.26 -2.79 -15.16
CA ALA A 61 12.47 -3.32 -14.55
C ALA A 61 12.29 -4.79 -14.12
N PHE A 62 13.41 -5.46 -13.83
CA PHE A 62 13.40 -6.84 -13.29
C PHE A 62 12.68 -7.87 -14.18
N GLY A 63 12.55 -7.59 -15.48
CA GLY A 63 11.96 -8.50 -16.47
C GLY A 63 10.48 -8.26 -16.79
N SER A 64 9.82 -7.26 -16.19
CA SER A 64 8.41 -6.94 -16.48
C SER A 64 8.01 -5.50 -16.11
N SER A 65 6.88 -5.03 -16.65
CA SER A 65 6.17 -3.81 -16.25
C SER A 65 5.29 -3.96 -15.00
N THR A 66 5.20 -5.19 -14.48
CA THR A 66 4.52 -5.50 -13.21
C THR A 66 5.36 -6.44 -12.36
N SER A 67 5.40 -6.21 -11.06
CA SER A 67 6.13 -7.03 -10.09
C SER A 67 5.31 -7.31 -8.83
N LEU A 68 5.76 -8.29 -8.06
CA LEU A 68 5.26 -8.59 -6.72
C LEU A 68 6.37 -8.34 -5.70
N ASN A 69 6.13 -7.41 -4.79
CA ASN A 69 6.98 -7.15 -3.63
C ASN A 69 6.51 -8.02 -2.46
N THR A 70 7.45 -8.76 -1.86
CA THR A 70 7.20 -9.60 -0.67
C THR A 70 8.30 -9.35 0.36
N SER A 71 8.20 -9.95 1.55
CA SER A 71 9.30 -9.94 2.52
C SER A 71 10.54 -10.72 2.07
N SER A 72 10.44 -11.53 1.01
CA SER A 72 11.54 -12.34 0.48
C SER A 72 12.15 -11.79 -0.81
N PHE A 73 11.43 -10.96 -1.58
CA PHE A 73 11.88 -10.45 -2.89
C PHE A 73 11.47 -8.99 -3.14
N GLY A 74 12.18 -8.36 -4.08
CA GLY A 74 11.90 -6.98 -4.50
C GLY A 74 12.41 -5.95 -3.50
N THR A 75 11.77 -4.79 -3.48
CA THR A 75 12.11 -3.70 -2.56
C THR A 75 11.62 -3.95 -1.13
N GLN A 76 10.91 -5.05 -0.87
CA GLN A 76 10.21 -5.37 0.38
C GLN A 76 9.16 -4.30 0.76
N PRO A 77 7.87 -4.66 0.84
CA PRO A 77 6.82 -3.72 1.22
C PRO A 77 6.91 -3.37 2.72
N ILE A 78 6.13 -2.39 3.19
CA ILE A 78 6.09 -2.04 4.62
C ILE A 78 5.79 -3.28 5.47
N HIS A 79 6.62 -3.52 6.48
CA HIS A 79 6.41 -4.63 7.39
C HIS A 79 5.37 -4.26 8.44
N ALA A 80 4.14 -4.74 8.26
CA ALA A 80 3.05 -4.53 9.21
C ALA A 80 3.00 -5.62 10.29
N TYR A 81 2.88 -5.19 11.55
CA TYR A 81 2.74 -6.03 12.72
C TYR A 81 1.51 -5.61 13.53
N LEU A 82 0.70 -6.59 13.92
CA LEU A 82 -0.41 -6.43 14.84
C LEU A 82 0.03 -6.86 16.24
N VAL A 83 -0.08 -5.96 17.21
CA VAL A 83 0.40 -6.16 18.58
C VAL A 83 -0.70 -5.88 19.59
N ASP A 84 -0.60 -6.49 20.77
CA ASP A 84 -1.45 -6.22 21.92
C ASP A 84 -0.57 -5.81 23.10
N SER A 85 -0.42 -4.49 23.27
CA SER A 85 0.44 -3.95 24.33
C SER A 85 -0.13 -4.11 25.74
N SER A 86 -1.36 -4.63 25.92
CA SER A 86 -1.90 -4.94 27.25
C SER A 86 -1.32 -6.21 27.86
N ILE A 87 -0.69 -7.05 27.04
CA ILE A 87 -0.11 -8.32 27.48
C ILE A 87 1.15 -8.06 28.31
N THR A 88 1.17 -8.62 29.52
CA THR A 88 2.30 -8.48 30.44
C THR A 88 3.58 -9.07 29.83
N GLY A 89 4.66 -8.30 29.85
CA GLY A 89 5.95 -8.72 29.31
C GLY A 89 6.12 -8.52 27.81
N HIS A 90 5.18 -7.83 27.14
CA HIS A 90 5.35 -7.44 25.74
C HIS A 90 6.59 -6.54 25.56
N GLY A 91 7.35 -6.81 24.50
CA GLY A 91 8.55 -6.08 24.15
C GLY A 91 8.28 -4.65 23.69
N THR A 92 9.30 -3.82 23.79
CA THR A 92 9.28 -2.47 23.22
C THR A 92 10.55 -2.19 22.43
N ARG A 93 10.42 -1.28 21.46
CA ARG A 93 11.53 -0.66 20.74
C ARG A 93 11.50 0.84 20.97
N ARG A 94 12.65 1.42 21.30
CA ARG A 94 12.77 2.86 21.56
C ARG A 94 12.86 3.62 20.24
N PHE A 95 12.04 4.65 20.07
CA PHE A 95 12.15 5.65 19.01
C PHE A 95 12.54 7.00 19.61
N GLU A 96 13.58 7.65 19.09
CA GLU A 96 14.09 8.94 19.63
C GLU A 96 14.08 10.09 18.62
N GLN A 97 13.95 9.79 17.32
CA GLN A 97 14.06 10.79 16.26
C GLN A 97 13.05 10.50 15.13
N ALA A 98 11.88 9.99 15.49
CA ALA A 98 10.76 9.91 14.56
C ALA A 98 10.18 11.30 14.33
N VAL A 99 9.94 11.65 13.06
CA VAL A 99 9.32 12.93 12.67
C VAL A 99 8.08 12.69 11.83
N ALA A 100 7.16 13.66 11.80
CA ALA A 100 5.96 13.62 11.00
C ALA A 100 5.75 14.93 10.24
N ILE A 101 5.55 14.86 8.93
CA ILE A 101 5.32 16.03 8.07
C ILE A 101 4.04 16.76 8.54
N GLY A 102 4.11 18.09 8.61
CA GLY A 102 2.96 18.94 8.97
C GLY A 102 2.36 18.63 10.34
N THR A 103 3.19 18.17 11.29
CA THR A 103 2.77 17.73 12.63
C THR A 103 3.64 18.37 13.69
N ASP A 104 3.02 18.86 14.76
CA ASP A 104 3.73 19.50 15.86
C ASP A 104 4.59 18.52 16.65
N LYS A 105 5.70 19.03 17.21
CA LYS A 105 6.66 18.22 17.96
C LYS A 105 6.05 17.44 19.11
N ALA A 106 5.20 18.09 19.90
CA ALA A 106 4.54 17.44 21.03
C ALA A 106 3.70 16.23 20.57
N GLU A 107 3.08 16.32 19.39
CA GLU A 107 2.19 15.29 18.87
C GLU A 107 2.98 14.08 18.32
N TYR A 108 4.04 14.29 17.54
CA TYR A 108 4.88 13.16 17.12
C TYR A 108 5.75 12.60 18.26
N ASP A 109 6.11 13.39 19.28
CA ASP A 109 6.77 12.89 20.49
C ASP A 109 5.85 11.94 21.26
N GLN A 110 4.55 12.22 21.29
CA GLN A 110 3.55 11.39 21.96
C GLN A 110 3.25 10.09 21.20
N TYR A 111 3.11 10.16 19.87
CA TYR A 111 2.57 9.04 19.10
C TYR A 111 3.61 8.28 18.28
N LEU A 112 4.77 8.85 17.97
CA LEU A 112 5.78 8.19 17.10
C LEU A 112 7.11 7.92 17.81
N ASN A 113 7.41 8.62 18.90
CA ASN A 113 8.61 8.43 19.70
C ASN A 113 8.32 7.75 21.05
N GLY A 114 9.37 7.43 21.79
CA GLY A 114 9.30 6.76 23.09
C GLY A 114 9.41 5.24 22.96
N ASP A 115 8.89 4.54 23.94
CA ASP A 115 8.87 3.07 23.93
C ASP A 115 7.63 2.60 23.16
N ILE A 116 7.86 2.12 21.94
CA ILE A 116 6.80 1.66 21.05
C ILE A 116 6.66 0.14 21.20
N PRO A 117 5.43 -0.39 21.33
CA PRO A 117 5.17 -1.83 21.32
C PRO A 117 5.83 -2.52 20.11
N ALA A 118 6.84 -3.35 20.35
CA ALA A 118 7.51 -4.14 19.32
C ALA A 118 8.41 -5.21 19.95
N GLU A 119 8.22 -6.46 19.54
CA GLU A 119 9.05 -7.57 20.00
C GLU A 119 10.48 -7.50 19.43
N PRO A 120 11.49 -8.07 20.11
CA PRO A 120 12.87 -8.03 19.66
C PRO A 120 13.11 -8.59 18.26
N TRP A 121 12.30 -9.56 17.81
CA TRP A 121 12.40 -10.16 16.48
C TRP A 121 11.73 -9.33 15.38
N MET A 122 10.83 -8.40 15.75
CA MET A 122 10.23 -7.47 14.80
C MET A 122 11.29 -6.51 14.31
N VAL A 123 11.30 -6.29 12.99
CA VAL A 123 12.20 -5.36 12.33
C VAL A 123 11.48 -4.72 11.15
N PRO A 124 11.88 -3.50 10.73
CA PRO A 124 11.38 -2.90 9.49
C PRO A 124 11.67 -3.77 8.26
N ALA A 125 11.12 -3.40 7.12
CA ALA A 125 11.56 -3.95 5.84
C ALA A 125 13.09 -3.83 5.72
N GLN A 126 13.75 -4.88 5.23
CA GLN A 126 15.21 -4.95 5.18
C GLN A 126 15.79 -4.36 3.88
N ASN A 127 14.92 -4.15 2.89
CA ASN A 127 15.25 -3.50 1.63
C ASN A 127 14.28 -2.34 1.37
N GLY A 128 14.51 -1.62 0.26
CA GLY A 128 13.67 -0.49 -0.15
C GLY A 128 13.65 0.61 0.91
N ASP A 129 12.45 1.10 1.21
CA ASP A 129 12.24 2.23 2.12
C ASP A 129 12.22 1.86 3.59
N ARG A 130 12.58 0.61 3.94
CA ARG A 130 12.65 0.15 5.33
C ARG A 130 11.40 0.47 6.14
N GLY A 131 10.23 0.25 5.52
CA GLY A 131 8.94 0.55 6.09
C GLY A 131 8.64 -0.34 7.30
N LEU A 132 8.02 0.24 8.34
CA LEU A 132 7.50 -0.47 9.50
C LEU A 132 6.10 0.04 9.85
N ALA A 133 5.16 -0.87 10.06
CA ALA A 133 3.84 -0.55 10.61
C ALA A 133 3.59 -1.33 11.90
N ILE A 134 3.14 -0.64 12.94
CA ILE A 134 2.76 -1.21 14.24
C ILE A 134 1.32 -0.79 14.53
N TYR A 135 0.42 -1.77 14.56
CA TYR A 135 -1.00 -1.56 14.89
C TYR A 135 -1.27 -2.19 16.25
N ASP A 136 -1.55 -1.36 17.24
CA ASP A 136 -1.74 -1.80 18.61
C ASP A 136 -3.24 -1.93 18.92
N VAL A 137 -3.70 -3.16 19.08
CA VAL A 137 -5.13 -3.45 19.36
C VAL A 137 -5.54 -2.95 20.73
N SER A 138 -4.63 -2.85 21.70
CA SER A 138 -5.00 -2.49 23.06
C SER A 138 -5.31 -0.99 23.19
N THR A 139 -4.53 -0.16 22.46
CA THR A 139 -4.64 1.30 22.52
C THR A 139 -5.43 1.90 21.36
N GLY A 140 -5.58 1.16 20.26
CA GLY A 140 -6.16 1.67 19.02
C GLY A 140 -5.22 2.60 18.24
N ILE A 141 -3.93 2.66 18.61
CA ILE A 141 -2.96 3.51 17.92
C ILE A 141 -2.32 2.72 16.77
N MET A 142 -2.44 3.27 15.57
CA MET A 142 -1.87 2.72 14.34
C MET A 142 -0.72 3.60 13.89
N ARG A 143 0.50 3.06 13.84
CA ARG A 143 1.71 3.81 13.48
C ARG A 143 2.33 3.21 12.25
N GLU A 144 2.84 4.06 11.39
CA GLU A 144 3.67 3.64 10.28
C GLU A 144 4.86 4.57 10.11
N TYR A 145 5.97 3.97 9.71
CA TYR A 145 7.27 4.59 9.59
C TYR A 145 7.88 4.28 8.23
N PHE A 146 8.44 5.31 7.63
CA PHE A 146 9.28 5.37 6.45
C PHE A 146 10.74 5.50 6.87
N MET A 147 11.64 4.80 6.16
CA MET A 147 13.08 4.83 6.38
C MET A 147 13.45 4.54 7.84
N THR A 148 12.85 3.48 8.39
CA THR A 148 13.10 3.06 9.76
C THR A 148 14.48 2.45 9.86
N VAL A 149 15.37 3.10 10.61
CA VAL A 149 16.76 2.68 10.79
C VAL A 149 17.20 2.89 12.22
N SER A 150 18.30 2.23 12.63
CA SER A 150 18.90 2.55 13.93
C SER A 150 19.41 3.99 13.95
N VAL A 151 19.34 4.62 15.12
CA VAL A 151 19.85 6.00 15.32
C VAL A 151 21.35 6.03 15.07
N SER A 152 22.06 4.99 15.52
CA SER A 152 23.50 4.83 15.40
C SER A 152 23.90 3.35 15.45
N ALA A 153 25.18 3.06 15.16
CA ALA A 153 25.71 1.69 15.14
C ALA A 153 25.92 1.10 16.56
N ASP A 154 26.14 1.97 17.55
CA ASP A 154 26.31 1.64 18.97
C ASP A 154 24.97 1.47 19.71
N ARG A 155 23.84 1.86 19.09
CA ARG A 155 22.47 1.70 19.62
C ARG A 155 21.54 1.06 18.58
N PRO A 156 21.79 -0.20 18.15
CA PRO A 156 21.02 -0.86 17.10
C PRO A 156 19.53 -1.07 17.45
N GLU A 157 19.19 -1.05 18.74
CA GLU A 157 17.85 -1.20 19.29
C GLU A 157 17.03 0.10 19.33
N VAL A 158 17.67 1.25 19.14
CA VAL A 158 17.03 2.57 19.15
C VAL A 158 16.83 3.03 17.71
N TRP A 159 15.59 3.31 17.32
CA TRP A 159 15.22 3.60 15.94
C TRP A 159 14.82 5.06 15.70
N LYS A 160 14.88 5.44 14.42
CA LYS A 160 14.42 6.71 13.85
C LYS A 160 13.74 6.48 12.52
N GLY A 161 12.96 7.45 12.06
CA GLY A 161 12.29 7.42 10.77
C GLY A 161 11.39 8.64 10.56
N THR A 162 10.70 8.69 9.44
CA THR A 162 9.58 9.64 9.23
C THR A 162 8.30 8.83 9.27
N GLY A 163 7.20 9.32 9.82
CA GLY A 163 6.01 8.50 9.93
C GLY A 163 4.71 9.28 9.91
N GLY A 164 3.64 8.51 9.99
CA GLY A 164 2.29 8.97 10.23
C GLY A 164 1.56 7.99 11.13
N TYR A 165 0.52 8.48 11.79
CA TYR A 165 -0.27 7.65 12.69
C TYR A 165 -1.75 8.00 12.60
N SER A 166 -2.57 7.08 13.09
CA SER A 166 -3.99 7.28 13.36
C SER A 166 -4.31 6.77 14.76
N ILE A 167 -5.41 7.26 15.31
CA ILE A 167 -5.96 6.81 16.58
C ILE A 167 -7.42 6.47 16.32
N VAL A 168 -7.76 5.22 16.58
CA VAL A 168 -9.11 4.70 16.48
C VAL A 168 -9.50 4.07 17.82
N ARG A 169 -10.72 3.53 17.93
CA ARG A 169 -11.10 2.81 19.15
C ARG A 169 -10.23 1.57 19.36
N PRO A 170 -9.88 1.25 20.62
CA PRO A 170 -9.27 -0.04 20.97
C PRO A 170 -10.01 -1.24 20.35
N GLY A 171 -9.25 -2.27 19.99
CA GLY A 171 -9.71 -3.49 19.34
C GLY A 171 -9.59 -3.46 17.82
N LEU A 172 -9.46 -2.28 17.20
CA LEU A 172 -9.37 -2.07 15.74
C LEU A 172 -10.52 -2.74 14.96
N THR A 173 -11.70 -2.89 15.57
CA THR A 173 -12.88 -3.53 14.96
C THR A 173 -13.81 -2.58 14.24
N HIS A 174 -13.58 -1.28 14.37
CA HIS A 174 -14.48 -0.23 13.89
C HIS A 174 -13.75 0.76 12.97
N LEU A 175 -12.81 0.27 12.17
CA LEU A 175 -12.02 1.11 11.28
C LEU A 175 -12.89 1.79 10.21
N ALA A 176 -13.97 1.14 9.76
CA ALA A 176 -14.91 1.74 8.82
C ALA A 176 -15.53 3.03 9.37
N GLU A 177 -15.88 3.07 10.66
CA GLU A 177 -16.47 4.26 11.29
C GLU A 177 -15.41 5.25 11.76
N ASP A 178 -14.29 4.76 12.30
CA ASP A 178 -13.27 5.60 12.93
C ASP A 178 -12.33 6.23 11.89
N ASN A 179 -12.08 5.53 10.78
CA ASN A 179 -11.16 5.95 9.73
C ASN A 179 -11.49 5.27 8.39
N TYR A 180 -12.68 5.52 7.85
CA TYR A 180 -13.16 4.91 6.59
C TYR A 180 -12.13 4.93 5.46
N ALA A 181 -11.46 6.08 5.27
CA ALA A 181 -10.49 6.29 4.20
C ALA A 181 -9.11 5.68 4.49
N LEU A 182 -8.90 5.10 5.68
CA LEU A 182 -7.63 4.62 6.19
C LEU A 182 -6.52 5.68 6.10
N GLN A 183 -6.86 6.96 6.20
CA GLN A 183 -5.89 8.03 6.10
C GLN A 183 -5.16 8.20 7.44
N GLN A 184 -3.87 8.49 7.37
CA GLN A 184 -3.10 8.87 8.55
C GLN A 184 -3.64 10.20 9.06
N ARG A 185 -3.95 10.29 10.37
CA ARG A 185 -4.43 11.52 11.00
C ARG A 185 -3.41 12.64 10.84
N ARG A 186 -2.15 12.35 11.14
CA ARG A 186 -1.01 13.27 11.04
C ARG A 186 0.21 12.52 10.53
N GLY A 187 1.14 13.27 9.93
CA GLY A 187 2.32 12.70 9.28
C GLY A 187 2.00 11.87 8.04
N LEU A 188 3.04 11.34 7.42
CA LEU A 188 2.99 10.52 6.22
C LEU A 188 4.07 9.42 6.33
N SER A 189 3.67 8.14 6.33
CA SER A 189 4.60 6.98 6.24
C SER A 189 4.82 6.49 4.80
N ASN A 190 3.88 6.82 3.95
CA ASN A 190 3.94 6.72 2.51
C ASN A 190 3.34 8.02 1.98
N ILE A 191 3.63 8.31 0.73
CA ILE A 191 3.27 9.60 0.18
C ILE A 191 1.76 9.79 0.02
N ALA A 192 1.00 8.70 -0.16
CA ALA A 192 -0.45 8.75 -0.14
C ALA A 192 -1.01 9.18 1.20
N GLY A 193 -0.28 9.00 2.31
CA GLY A 193 -0.78 9.34 3.64
C GLY A 193 -1.90 8.43 4.09
N MET A 194 -1.86 7.17 3.66
CA MET A 194 -2.82 6.13 4.02
C MET A 194 -2.14 5.01 4.79
N HIS A 195 -2.88 4.26 5.59
CA HIS A 195 -2.46 2.94 6.04
C HIS A 195 -2.60 1.93 4.91
N ASN A 196 -1.81 2.10 3.84
CA ASN A 196 -1.94 1.34 2.60
C ASN A 196 -1.60 -0.15 2.76
N SER A 197 -0.93 -0.53 3.86
CA SER A 197 -0.65 -1.93 4.17
C SER A 197 -1.92 -2.77 4.32
N PHE A 198 -3.08 -2.17 4.62
CA PHE A 198 -4.38 -2.85 4.61
C PHE A 198 -4.84 -3.30 3.23
N GLY A 199 -4.30 -2.73 2.14
CA GLY A 199 -4.61 -3.14 0.78
C GLY A 199 -3.53 -4.03 0.15
N PHE A 200 -2.62 -4.58 0.96
CA PHE A 200 -1.63 -5.55 0.49
C PHE A 200 -2.23 -6.94 0.39
N ILE A 201 -1.54 -7.86 -0.28
CA ILE A 201 -2.00 -9.24 -0.43
C ILE A 201 -1.68 -10.02 0.84
N GLY A 202 -2.70 -10.47 1.57
CA GLY A 202 -2.53 -11.29 2.76
C GLY A 202 -1.97 -12.68 2.48
N ILE A 203 -1.23 -13.25 3.43
CA ILE A 203 -0.72 -14.63 3.35
C ILE A 203 -1.89 -15.62 3.31
N GLN A 204 -2.89 -15.44 4.17
CA GLN A 204 -4.07 -16.31 4.19
C GLN A 204 -4.88 -16.19 2.90
N GLU A 205 -5.07 -14.97 2.41
CA GLU A 205 -5.75 -14.68 1.14
C GLU A 205 -5.06 -15.36 -0.04
N ALA A 206 -3.73 -15.26 -0.10
CA ALA A 206 -2.94 -15.95 -1.11
C ALA A 206 -3.07 -17.47 -1.00
N LEU A 207 -3.04 -18.05 0.20
CA LEU A 207 -3.20 -19.49 0.39
C LEU A 207 -4.59 -20.00 -0.03
N VAL A 208 -5.65 -19.22 0.19
CA VAL A 208 -7.03 -19.58 -0.19
C VAL A 208 -7.45 -19.08 -1.57
N LYS A 209 -6.54 -18.38 -2.27
CA LYS A 209 -6.73 -17.84 -3.63
C LYS A 209 -7.90 -16.87 -3.74
N ARG A 210 -8.08 -16.02 -2.72
CA ARG A 210 -9.17 -15.04 -2.66
C ARG A 210 -8.75 -13.85 -1.80
N ILE A 211 -8.88 -12.65 -2.38
CA ILE A 211 -8.66 -11.36 -1.72
C ILE A 211 -10.02 -10.66 -1.64
N ASP A 212 -10.37 -10.17 -0.46
CA ASP A 212 -11.69 -9.57 -0.19
C ASP A 212 -11.61 -8.05 0.01
N HIS A 213 -10.63 -7.38 -0.60
CA HIS A 213 -10.44 -5.94 -0.57
C HIS A 213 -9.73 -5.42 -1.84
N ALA A 214 -9.67 -4.10 -1.99
CA ALA A 214 -9.00 -3.39 -3.07
C ALA A 214 -7.48 -3.50 -2.96
N LEU A 215 -6.79 -3.50 -4.10
CA LEU A 215 -5.34 -3.62 -4.15
C LEU A 215 -4.67 -2.25 -4.01
N CYS A 216 -3.86 -2.04 -2.98
CA CYS A 216 -2.96 -0.90 -2.85
C CYS A 216 -1.70 -1.16 -3.68
N VAL A 217 -1.56 -0.42 -4.78
CA VAL A 217 -0.50 -0.64 -5.76
C VAL A 217 0.54 0.48 -5.68
N THR A 218 1.81 0.12 -5.78
CA THR A 218 2.90 1.07 -6.03
C THR A 218 3.05 1.23 -7.54
N ALA A 219 2.83 2.43 -8.07
CA ALA A 219 2.93 2.69 -9.50
C ALA A 219 4.38 2.86 -9.97
N SER A 220 4.65 2.57 -11.24
CA SER A 220 5.96 2.87 -11.85
C SER A 220 6.22 4.37 -11.84
N ALA A 221 5.27 5.20 -12.27
CA ALA A 221 5.29 6.63 -12.02
C ALA A 221 3.87 7.18 -12.07
N LEU A 222 3.67 8.31 -11.40
CA LEU A 222 2.40 9.02 -11.39
C LEU A 222 2.64 10.50 -11.64
N ARG A 223 1.57 11.16 -12.03
CA ARG A 223 1.49 12.61 -12.13
C ARG A 223 1.55 13.24 -10.73
N MET A 224 2.25 14.36 -10.62
CA MET A 224 2.29 15.21 -9.42
C MET A 224 1.60 16.56 -9.63
N HIS A 225 1.59 17.11 -10.85
CA HIS A 225 1.09 18.45 -11.10
C HIS A 225 0.07 18.48 -12.24
N ASP A 226 -0.99 19.28 -12.08
CA ASP A 226 -1.94 19.56 -13.14
C ASP A 226 -1.33 20.49 -14.23
N ASP A 227 -2.11 20.86 -15.24
CA ASP A 227 -1.68 21.73 -16.33
C ASP A 227 -1.42 23.18 -15.88
N SER A 228 -1.98 23.59 -14.73
CA SER A 228 -1.68 24.86 -14.07
C SER A 228 -0.38 24.83 -13.26
N GLY A 229 0.23 23.64 -13.10
CA GLY A 229 1.39 23.42 -12.24
C GLY A 229 1.03 23.24 -10.75
N SER A 230 -0.24 23.07 -10.41
CA SER A 230 -0.71 22.86 -9.03
C SER A 230 -0.65 21.37 -8.66
N PRO A 231 -0.46 21.00 -7.38
CA PRO A 231 -0.45 19.60 -6.96
C PRO A 231 -1.73 18.85 -7.36
N TYR A 232 -1.57 17.77 -8.11
CA TYR A 232 -2.64 16.92 -8.62
C TYR A 232 -2.66 15.61 -7.82
N ILE A 233 -3.69 15.42 -6.99
CA ILE A 233 -3.85 14.30 -6.06
C ILE A 233 -5.32 13.89 -6.06
N SER A 234 -5.60 12.60 -5.94
CA SER A 234 -6.95 12.06 -5.79
C SER A 234 -7.20 11.53 -4.38
N TRP A 235 -8.40 11.74 -3.86
CA TRP A 235 -8.85 11.10 -2.63
C TRP A 235 -8.82 9.57 -2.77
N PRO A 236 -8.35 8.83 -1.75
CA PRO A 236 -8.03 9.25 -0.37
C PRO A 236 -6.60 9.76 -0.12
N SER A 237 -5.76 9.92 -1.15
CA SER A 237 -4.40 10.38 -0.92
C SER A 237 -4.35 11.82 -0.42
N ARG A 238 -3.41 12.07 0.49
CA ARG A 238 -3.12 13.38 1.08
C ARG A 238 -1.90 14.03 0.45
N GLY A 239 -0.95 13.24 -0.04
CA GLY A 239 0.25 13.70 -0.70
C GLY A 239 0.45 13.04 -2.07
N SER A 240 1.42 13.56 -2.81
CA SER A 240 1.94 12.95 -4.03
C SER A 240 3.42 13.32 -4.13
N ASP A 241 4.24 12.35 -4.51
CA ASP A 241 5.62 12.54 -4.93
C ASP A 241 5.75 12.10 -6.38
N GLY A 242 4.67 12.15 -7.16
CA GLY A 242 4.69 11.82 -8.57
C GLY A 242 5.90 12.47 -9.27
N LYS A 243 6.58 11.70 -10.09
CA LYS A 243 7.82 12.16 -10.75
C LYS A 243 7.70 12.00 -12.26
N LEU A 244 6.53 11.60 -12.76
CA LEU A 244 6.37 11.28 -14.16
C LEU A 244 6.76 12.46 -15.06
N GLU A 245 6.35 13.66 -14.67
CA GLU A 245 6.64 14.90 -15.39
C GLU A 245 8.13 15.14 -15.54
N ASN A 246 8.95 14.68 -14.59
CA ASN A 246 10.41 14.81 -14.71
C ASN A 246 10.97 13.90 -15.80
N TYR A 247 10.29 12.81 -16.15
CA TYR A 247 10.81 11.75 -17.02
C TYR A 247 10.15 11.68 -18.40
N LEU A 248 9.11 12.47 -18.65
CA LEU A 248 8.52 12.63 -19.99
C LEU A 248 9.36 13.60 -20.85
N PRO A 249 9.31 13.51 -22.19
CA PRO A 249 9.91 14.51 -23.08
C PRO A 249 9.40 15.91 -22.73
N GLY A 250 10.33 16.86 -22.51
CA GLY A 250 9.98 18.21 -22.01
C GLY A 250 9.87 18.33 -20.48
N GLY A 251 10.16 17.26 -19.73
CA GLY A 251 10.23 17.25 -18.27
C GLY A 251 11.49 17.88 -17.67
N SER A 252 11.51 18.12 -16.36
CA SER A 252 12.63 18.77 -15.65
C SER A 252 14.01 18.12 -15.84
N LYS A 253 14.08 16.78 -16.03
CA LYS A 253 15.32 16.06 -16.37
C LYS A 253 15.86 16.47 -17.75
N TYR A 254 14.98 16.88 -18.65
CA TYR A 254 15.28 17.27 -20.03
C TYR A 254 15.21 18.80 -20.24
N ALA A 255 14.56 19.54 -19.34
CA ALA A 255 14.36 20.99 -19.38
C ALA A 255 14.24 21.57 -17.96
N GLN A 256 15.35 22.03 -17.38
CA GLN A 256 15.40 22.58 -16.02
C GLN A 256 14.38 23.72 -15.83
N GLY A 257 13.60 23.66 -14.75
CA GLY A 257 12.60 24.68 -14.38
C GLY A 257 11.16 24.38 -14.77
N GLN A 258 10.89 23.34 -15.57
CA GLN A 258 9.52 22.89 -15.85
C GLN A 258 9.04 21.92 -14.77
N VAL A 259 7.95 22.29 -14.08
CA VAL A 259 7.27 21.44 -13.08
C VAL A 259 6.19 20.55 -13.68
N TRP A 260 5.72 20.87 -14.89
CA TRP A 260 4.76 20.08 -15.66
C TRP A 260 5.32 19.73 -17.05
N GLY A 261 5.30 18.44 -17.38
CA GLY A 261 5.92 17.86 -18.58
C GLY A 261 4.95 17.62 -19.75
N GLY A 262 3.77 18.23 -19.77
CA GLY A 262 2.86 18.17 -20.92
C GLY A 262 1.81 17.05 -20.90
N SER A 263 2.03 15.96 -20.15
CA SER A 263 1.08 14.85 -20.11
C SER A 263 -0.11 15.16 -19.20
N THR A 264 -1.30 14.81 -19.68
CA THR A 264 -2.54 14.91 -18.93
C THR A 264 -3.21 13.55 -18.68
N VAL A 265 -2.55 12.46 -19.10
CA VAL A 265 -3.18 11.14 -19.33
C VAL A 265 -2.53 10.04 -18.49
N THR A 266 -2.26 10.37 -17.24
CA THR A 266 -1.74 9.40 -16.27
C THR A 266 -2.42 9.61 -14.94
N PRO A 267 -2.60 8.52 -14.18
CA PRO A 267 -3.23 8.64 -12.89
C PRO A 267 -2.32 9.38 -11.91
N THR A 268 -2.92 9.79 -10.80
CA THR A 268 -2.22 10.35 -9.65
C THR A 268 -2.36 9.45 -8.42
N HIS A 269 -1.58 9.73 -7.38
CA HIS A 269 -1.73 9.12 -6.07
C HIS A 269 -3.18 9.24 -5.58
N GLY A 270 -3.70 8.11 -5.09
CA GLY A 270 -5.05 7.93 -4.59
C GLY A 270 -6.11 7.76 -5.67
N GLN A 271 -5.76 7.78 -6.96
CA GLN A 271 -6.75 7.55 -8.01
C GLN A 271 -7.13 6.07 -8.08
N TRP A 272 -8.42 5.84 -8.20
CA TRP A 272 -9.01 4.51 -8.22
C TRP A 272 -9.17 3.99 -9.64
N GLY A 273 -9.03 2.68 -9.78
CA GLY A 273 -9.40 1.96 -10.98
C GLY A 273 -10.00 0.60 -10.64
N ARG A 274 -10.55 -0.06 -11.65
CA ARG A 274 -10.99 -1.46 -11.59
C ARG A 274 -10.58 -2.15 -12.88
N VAL A 275 -10.31 -3.44 -12.84
CA VAL A 275 -10.21 -4.20 -14.09
C VAL A 275 -11.59 -4.30 -14.71
N ASP A 276 -11.68 -4.22 -16.03
CA ASP A 276 -12.93 -4.38 -16.79
C ASP A 276 -13.73 -5.58 -16.25
N PRO A 277 -14.97 -5.37 -15.76
CA PRO A 277 -15.84 -6.44 -15.26
C PRO A 277 -16.05 -7.59 -16.26
N GLU A 278 -15.93 -7.31 -17.57
CA GLU A 278 -16.14 -8.29 -18.63
C GLU A 278 -14.86 -9.03 -19.05
N LEU A 279 -13.68 -8.66 -18.51
CA LEU A 279 -12.45 -9.38 -18.80
C LEU A 279 -12.56 -10.82 -18.29
N ASP A 280 -12.32 -11.79 -19.17
CA ASP A 280 -12.20 -13.22 -18.83
C ASP A 280 -10.76 -13.55 -18.40
N PRO A 281 -10.49 -13.88 -17.12
CA PRO A 281 -9.17 -14.26 -16.65
C PRO A 281 -8.67 -15.60 -17.23
N MET A 282 -9.54 -16.37 -17.91
CA MET A 282 -9.17 -17.59 -18.61
C MET A 282 -8.63 -17.34 -20.03
N TYR A 283 -8.62 -16.08 -20.48
CA TYR A 283 -8.09 -15.69 -21.78
C TYR A 283 -7.16 -14.47 -21.67
N ASN A 284 -5.85 -14.71 -21.64
CA ASN A 284 -4.84 -13.68 -21.80
C ASN A 284 -4.59 -13.43 -23.30
N PRO A 285 -4.93 -12.24 -23.82
CA PRO A 285 -4.75 -11.92 -25.25
C PRO A 285 -3.28 -11.89 -25.69
N LYS A 286 -2.32 -11.72 -24.76
CA LYS A 286 -0.88 -11.70 -25.07
C LYS A 286 -0.33 -13.10 -25.35
N THR A 287 -0.89 -14.13 -24.71
CA THR A 287 -0.35 -15.51 -24.75
C THR A 287 -1.30 -16.52 -25.38
N GLY A 288 -2.59 -16.17 -25.55
CA GLY A 288 -3.64 -17.09 -25.99
C GLY A 288 -3.98 -18.18 -24.98
N LYS A 289 -3.50 -18.06 -23.73
CA LYS A 289 -3.71 -19.01 -22.61
C LYS A 289 -4.40 -18.29 -21.44
N PRO A 290 -4.88 -19.00 -20.41
CA PRO A 290 -5.28 -18.35 -19.16
C PRO A 290 -4.16 -17.50 -18.57
N PHE A 291 -4.52 -16.41 -17.89
CA PHE A 291 -3.57 -15.70 -17.04
C PHE A 291 -3.03 -16.65 -15.95
N PRO A 292 -1.77 -16.48 -15.50
CA PRO A 292 -1.21 -17.17 -14.34
C PRO A 292 -2.19 -17.11 -13.17
N GLU A 293 -2.27 -18.20 -12.40
CA GLU A 293 -3.28 -18.30 -11.35
C GLU A 293 -3.20 -17.18 -10.31
N PHE A 294 -1.98 -16.73 -9.97
CA PHE A 294 -1.82 -15.59 -9.06
C PHE A 294 -2.36 -14.30 -9.69
N THR A 295 -2.02 -14.00 -10.95
CA THR A 295 -2.61 -12.88 -11.70
C THR A 295 -4.14 -12.94 -11.74
N ARG A 296 -4.74 -14.13 -11.91
CA ARG A 296 -6.20 -14.30 -11.90
C ARG A 296 -6.83 -13.88 -10.57
N VAL A 297 -6.21 -14.24 -9.45
CA VAL A 297 -6.68 -13.80 -8.11
C VAL A 297 -6.65 -12.27 -8.01
N LEU A 298 -5.60 -11.62 -8.52
CA LEU A 298 -5.50 -10.16 -8.55
C LEU A 298 -6.54 -9.52 -9.47
N ILE A 299 -6.80 -10.11 -10.65
CA ILE A 299 -7.84 -9.66 -11.57
C ILE A 299 -9.20 -9.69 -10.88
N GLU A 300 -9.57 -10.82 -10.26
CA GLU A 300 -10.86 -10.96 -9.57
C GLU A 300 -11.03 -9.94 -8.44
N ALA A 301 -9.98 -9.72 -7.64
CA ALA A 301 -9.97 -8.69 -6.60
C ALA A 301 -10.16 -7.28 -7.21
N ALA A 302 -9.41 -6.96 -8.26
CA ALA A 302 -9.47 -5.67 -8.93
C ALA A 302 -10.77 -5.43 -9.70
N LYS A 303 -11.49 -6.48 -10.14
CA LYS A 303 -12.84 -6.37 -10.72
C LYS A 303 -13.87 -6.04 -9.65
N LYS A 304 -13.78 -6.71 -8.50
CA LYS A 304 -14.79 -6.63 -7.43
C LYS A 304 -14.61 -5.45 -6.48
N TYR A 305 -13.37 -5.15 -6.10
CA TYR A 305 -13.03 -4.13 -5.11
C TYR A 305 -12.22 -2.98 -5.69
N GLY A 306 -11.62 -3.17 -6.87
CA GLY A 306 -10.78 -2.16 -7.50
C GLY A 306 -9.32 -2.21 -7.05
N LEU A 307 -8.60 -1.17 -7.46
CA LEU A 307 -7.22 -0.89 -7.10
C LEU A 307 -7.05 0.61 -6.89
N VAL A 308 -6.05 0.96 -6.10
CA VAL A 308 -5.68 2.35 -5.82
C VAL A 308 -4.17 2.50 -5.84
N PHE A 309 -3.68 3.51 -6.54
CA PHE A 309 -2.26 3.83 -6.49
C PHE A 309 -1.92 4.60 -5.22
N THR A 310 -1.10 4.02 -4.36
CA THR A 310 -0.80 4.58 -3.02
C THR A 310 0.66 4.94 -2.82
N ASP A 311 1.50 4.69 -3.84
CA ASP A 311 2.94 4.92 -3.77
C ASP A 311 3.55 4.91 -5.18
N THR A 312 4.81 5.33 -5.34
CA THR A 312 5.56 5.24 -6.62
C THR A 312 7.01 4.76 -6.46
N ASN A 313 7.52 3.99 -7.45
CA ASN A 313 8.88 3.42 -7.38
C ASN A 313 9.79 3.61 -8.62
N LEU A 314 9.36 4.31 -9.68
CA LEU A 314 10.11 4.60 -10.92
C LEU A 314 10.40 3.42 -11.86
N TRP A 315 10.19 2.18 -11.44
CA TRP A 315 10.69 1.01 -12.16
C TRP A 315 9.60 0.20 -12.84
N THR A 316 8.54 -0.13 -12.10
CA THR A 316 7.48 -1.04 -12.51
C THR A 316 6.26 -0.81 -11.62
N HIS A 317 5.06 -1.14 -12.11
CA HIS A 317 3.94 -1.29 -11.18
C HIS A 317 4.22 -2.47 -10.26
N ALA A 318 3.85 -2.37 -9.00
CA ALA A 318 4.13 -3.40 -8.01
C ALA A 318 2.94 -3.62 -7.10
N PHE A 319 2.51 -4.88 -7.03
CA PHE A 319 1.66 -5.35 -5.96
C PHE A 319 2.52 -5.62 -4.73
N ASN A 320 1.97 -5.33 -3.55
CA ASN A 320 2.67 -5.48 -2.29
C ASN A 320 1.97 -6.58 -1.47
N ALA A 321 2.75 -7.46 -0.86
CA ALA A 321 2.25 -8.54 -0.02
C ALA A 321 2.49 -8.28 1.47
N GLU A 322 1.67 -8.90 2.32
CA GLU A 322 1.90 -8.98 3.76
C GLU A 322 3.32 -9.50 4.05
N GLN A 323 3.98 -8.95 5.07
CA GLN A 323 5.29 -9.44 5.47
C GLN A 323 5.21 -10.86 6.07
N GLY A 324 6.12 -11.73 5.64
CA GLY A 324 6.18 -13.13 6.05
C GLY A 324 6.92 -13.40 7.36
N ARG A 325 7.45 -12.39 8.06
CA ARG A 325 8.23 -12.59 9.30
C ARG A 325 7.38 -13.02 10.48
N THR A 326 6.15 -12.51 10.62
CA THR A 326 5.24 -13.01 11.66
C THR A 326 4.97 -14.49 11.44
N PHE A 327 4.69 -14.89 10.20
CA PHE A 327 4.53 -16.29 9.85
C PHE A 327 5.81 -17.08 10.10
N ALA A 328 6.98 -16.57 9.70
CA ALA A 328 8.26 -17.23 9.93
C ALA A 328 8.61 -17.40 11.41
N HIS A 329 8.21 -16.45 12.27
CA HIS A 329 8.42 -16.54 13.70
C HIS A 329 7.65 -17.70 14.32
N PHE A 330 6.39 -17.90 13.92
CA PHE A 330 5.54 -18.95 14.46
C PHE A 330 5.71 -20.32 13.78
N TYR A 331 5.98 -20.32 12.48
CA TYR A 331 6.00 -21.53 11.65
C TYR A 331 7.39 -21.89 11.10
N GLY A 332 8.41 -21.10 11.40
CA GLY A 332 9.83 -21.36 11.09
C GLY A 332 10.29 -20.91 9.71
N GLU A 333 9.40 -20.41 8.84
CA GLU A 333 9.74 -20.07 7.46
C GLU A 333 8.89 -18.92 6.88
N ASP A 334 9.51 -18.02 6.13
CA ASP A 334 8.78 -17.00 5.35
C ASP A 334 7.98 -17.68 4.21
N PRO A 335 6.64 -17.58 4.20
CA PRO A 335 5.79 -18.26 3.23
C PRO A 335 5.96 -17.73 1.79
N TRP A 336 6.55 -16.53 1.63
CA TRP A 336 6.83 -15.90 0.35
C TRP A 336 8.17 -16.28 -0.26
N LYS A 337 8.99 -17.10 0.40
CA LYS A 337 10.29 -17.50 -0.14
C LYS A 337 10.15 -18.25 -1.47
N ARG A 338 11.21 -18.28 -2.28
CA ARG A 338 11.26 -19.13 -3.50
C ARG A 338 11.13 -20.60 -3.08
N GLY A 339 10.30 -21.32 -3.81
CA GLY A 339 9.86 -22.66 -3.50
C GLY A 339 9.02 -22.75 -2.22
N GLY A 340 8.57 -21.63 -1.64
CA GLY A 340 7.77 -21.59 -0.41
C GLY A 340 6.35 -22.12 -0.59
N ILE A 341 5.58 -22.18 0.50
CA ILE A 341 4.23 -22.75 0.48
C ILE A 341 3.28 -22.02 -0.47
N ILE A 342 3.39 -20.69 -0.57
CA ILE A 342 2.53 -19.90 -1.45
C ILE A 342 2.97 -20.11 -2.90
N GLU A 343 4.25 -19.94 -3.25
CA GLU A 343 4.68 -20.10 -4.65
C GLU A 343 4.27 -21.47 -5.21
N ARG A 344 4.47 -22.55 -4.43
CA ARG A 344 4.11 -23.90 -4.84
C ARG A 344 2.62 -24.09 -5.06
N SER A 345 1.75 -23.36 -4.36
CA SER A 345 0.29 -23.50 -4.52
C SER A 345 -0.23 -22.86 -5.81
N TYR A 346 0.57 -22.02 -6.46
CA TYR A 346 0.25 -21.29 -7.69
C TYR A 346 1.02 -21.79 -8.92
N ILE A 347 1.89 -22.79 -8.76
CA ILE A 347 2.47 -23.47 -9.93
C ILE A 347 1.35 -24.23 -10.63
N ASP A 348 0.98 -23.77 -11.81
CA ASP A 348 -0.09 -24.35 -12.60
C ASP A 348 0.43 -25.41 -13.59
N LYS A 349 -0.50 -26.15 -14.19
CA LYS A 349 -0.19 -27.17 -15.22
C LYS A 349 0.43 -26.59 -16.49
N TYR A 350 0.43 -25.26 -16.65
CA TYR A 350 1.01 -24.57 -17.79
C TYR A 350 2.48 -24.19 -17.55
N GLY A 351 3.01 -24.49 -16.36
CA GLY A 351 4.41 -24.25 -16.01
C GLY A 351 4.71 -22.79 -15.66
N ASN A 352 3.69 -21.99 -15.35
CA ASN A 352 3.88 -20.61 -14.94
C ASN A 352 4.57 -20.55 -13.57
N ASN A 353 5.40 -19.55 -13.38
CA ASN A 353 5.99 -19.26 -12.07
C ASN A 353 4.86 -18.82 -11.12
N GLY A 354 4.79 -19.42 -9.92
CA GLY A 354 3.70 -19.21 -8.97
C GLY A 354 3.54 -17.78 -8.46
N PHE A 355 4.54 -16.91 -8.66
CA PHE A 355 4.48 -15.48 -8.35
C PHE A 355 4.53 -14.60 -9.59
N ASP A 356 4.37 -15.16 -10.79
CA ASP A 356 4.35 -14.34 -12.00
C ASP A 356 3.07 -13.50 -12.03
N VAL A 357 3.27 -12.19 -12.06
CA VAL A 357 2.22 -11.16 -12.22
C VAL A 357 2.53 -10.24 -13.40
N SER A 358 3.52 -10.62 -14.23
CA SER A 358 4.09 -9.78 -15.28
C SER A 358 3.08 -9.39 -16.35
N ASP A 359 2.02 -10.17 -16.48
CA ASP A 359 1.01 -10.05 -17.50
C ASP A 359 -0.28 -9.38 -17.03
N PHE A 360 -0.30 -8.85 -15.79
CA PHE A 360 -1.47 -8.13 -15.27
C PHE A 360 -2.01 -7.12 -16.30
N PRO A 361 -3.33 -7.13 -16.56
CA PRO A 361 -3.92 -6.49 -17.73
C PRO A 361 -4.15 -4.99 -17.53
N TRP A 362 -3.08 -4.21 -17.35
CA TRP A 362 -3.17 -2.75 -17.15
C TRP A 362 -3.98 -2.01 -18.22
N ALA A 363 -3.93 -2.48 -19.48
CA ALA A 363 -4.69 -1.90 -20.59
C ALA A 363 -6.20 -2.13 -20.48
N SER A 364 -6.64 -3.06 -19.63
CA SER A 364 -8.05 -3.34 -19.33
C SER A 364 -8.50 -2.69 -18.02
N VAL A 365 -7.68 -1.84 -17.40
CA VAL A 365 -8.07 -1.11 -16.20
C VAL A 365 -8.91 0.10 -16.60
N GLN A 366 -10.12 0.17 -16.05
CA GLN A 366 -11.01 1.32 -16.12
C GLN A 366 -10.70 2.25 -14.94
N TRP A 367 -10.56 3.56 -15.18
CA TRP A 367 -10.16 4.54 -14.18
C TRP A 367 -11.33 5.40 -13.72
N ALA A 368 -11.42 5.64 -12.42
CA ALA A 368 -12.36 6.60 -11.86
C ALA A 368 -11.89 8.03 -12.09
N PRO A 369 -12.81 9.01 -12.14
CA PRO A 369 -12.47 10.42 -12.01
C PRO A 369 -11.66 10.69 -10.73
N VAL A 370 -10.78 11.67 -10.80
CA VAL A 370 -10.07 12.17 -9.62
C VAL A 370 -11.05 12.62 -8.55
N ASP A 371 -10.73 12.33 -7.29
CA ASP A 371 -11.57 12.60 -6.11
C ASP A 371 -12.89 11.81 -6.06
N TRP A 372 -13.01 10.70 -6.81
CA TRP A 372 -14.19 9.84 -6.72
C TRP A 372 -14.41 9.28 -5.30
N GLY A 373 -15.56 9.67 -4.72
CA GLY A 373 -15.95 9.29 -3.37
C GLY A 373 -15.41 10.21 -2.27
N ARG A 374 -14.77 11.34 -2.62
CA ARG A 374 -14.30 12.32 -1.65
C ARG A 374 -15.47 12.91 -0.84
N PRO A 375 -15.42 12.88 0.50
CA PRO A 375 -16.46 13.48 1.32
C PRO A 375 -16.50 15.00 1.18
N SER A 376 -17.67 15.59 1.42
CA SER A 376 -17.87 17.04 1.49
C SER A 376 -18.71 17.41 2.72
N PRO A 377 -18.16 18.14 3.71
CA PRO A 377 -16.78 18.63 3.77
C PRO A 377 -15.77 17.49 3.99
N ASP A 378 -14.59 17.61 3.39
CA ASP A 378 -13.45 16.74 3.67
C ASP A 378 -12.75 17.25 4.93
N MET A 379 -12.89 16.50 6.03
CA MET A 379 -12.30 16.86 7.32
C MET A 379 -10.81 16.48 7.40
N ASN A 380 -10.27 15.79 6.40
CA ASN A 380 -8.86 15.38 6.37
C ASN A 380 -8.09 16.12 5.27
N LEU A 381 -7.69 17.35 5.62
CA LEU A 381 -7.05 18.27 4.70
C LEU A 381 -5.73 17.73 4.14
N ARG A 382 -5.50 18.00 2.86
CA ARG A 382 -4.19 17.81 2.22
C ARG A 382 -3.17 18.78 2.85
N PRO A 383 -1.87 18.44 2.92
CA PRO A 383 -0.85 19.37 3.38
C PRO A 383 -0.93 20.69 2.61
N GLY A 384 -1.02 21.81 3.35
CA GLY A 384 -1.15 23.15 2.77
C GLY A 384 -2.56 23.57 2.36
N GLN A 385 -3.57 22.71 2.45
CA GLN A 385 -4.97 23.09 2.20
C GLN A 385 -5.53 23.85 3.43
N LEU A 386 -6.10 25.03 3.18
CA LEU A 386 -6.80 25.80 4.21
C LEU A 386 -8.01 25.01 4.74
N ALA A 387 -8.22 25.07 6.05
CA ALA A 387 -9.38 24.46 6.66
C ALA A 387 -10.64 25.22 6.25
N PRO A 388 -11.64 24.58 5.62
CA PRO A 388 -12.84 25.28 5.15
C PRO A 388 -13.71 25.84 6.31
N TRP A 389 -13.40 25.46 7.55
CA TRP A 389 -14.04 25.98 8.78
C TRP A 389 -13.22 27.07 9.48
N GLU A 390 -11.98 27.34 9.04
CA GLU A 390 -11.24 28.53 9.48
C GLU A 390 -11.72 29.72 8.64
N ARG A 391 -12.27 30.74 9.31
CA ARG A 391 -12.54 32.01 8.62
C ARG A 391 -11.20 32.66 8.31
N GLU A 392 -11.02 33.15 7.07
CA GLU A 392 -9.92 34.04 6.74
C GLU A 392 -9.87 35.16 7.78
N ALA A 393 -8.72 35.30 8.44
CA ALA A 393 -8.47 36.33 9.44
C ALA A 393 -8.25 37.70 8.81
#